data_AF-Q2IY38-F1
#
_entry.id   AF-Q2IY38-F1
#
_cell.length_a   1.000
_cell.length_b   1.000
_cell.length_c   1.000
_cell.angle_alpha   90.00
_cell.angle_beta   90.00
_cell.angle_gamma   90.00
#
_symmetry.space_group_name_H-M   'P 1'
#
loop_
_entity.id
_entity.type
_entity.pdbx_description
1 polymer ?
#
loop_
_entity_poly.entity_id
_entity_poly.type
_entity_poly.pdbx_seq_one_letter_code
_entity_poly.pdbx_strand_id
1 'polypeptide(L)'
;MDVEQYRRDYEARLAAAEADTAADSRLFSLRTALPGAPVVDATTQARGPDLGAQLTILRNAEAPAAARMNALDELQIARFSSEGFDAHRAEFLQTLRDIARPETPAELRESALATLSAENDASAEEKLRAGLFDDKLALVSPLRALQILSLNDHADVAPLAEIVFRDTDDLSTKEAALRVLSTDPKSQDLLQDVLTDKDQARSLRALSATGLNVLNPARFADVAKTLVTDTSDFEDIRASALGALANTAHEPLREDKSFVDEIRTLGAQNELGNLNAAANRFLQR
;
A
#
# COMPACT_ATOMS: atom_id res chain seq x y z
N MET A 1 -26.71 -27.00 -21.96
CA MET A 1 -25.69 -26.21 -22.67
C MET A 1 -24.66 -27.22 -23.18
N ASP A 2 -24.44 -27.29 -24.49
CA ASP A 2 -23.51 -28.26 -25.10
C ASP A 2 -22.07 -27.74 -24.93
N VAL A 3 -21.25 -28.51 -24.23
CA VAL A 3 -19.88 -28.14 -23.83
C VAL A 3 -18.97 -27.99 -25.06
N GLU A 4 -19.19 -28.77 -26.11
CA GLU A 4 -18.37 -28.68 -27.32
C GLU A 4 -18.68 -27.42 -28.14
N GLN A 5 -19.95 -27.03 -28.18
CA GLN A 5 -20.38 -25.79 -28.82
C GLN A 5 -19.79 -24.58 -28.09
N TYR A 6 -19.84 -24.59 -26.75
CA TYR A 6 -19.26 -23.54 -25.93
C TYR A 6 -17.74 -23.41 -26.13
N ARG A 7 -17.01 -24.54 -26.20
CA ARG A 7 -15.57 -24.52 -26.41
C ARG A 7 -15.19 -23.94 -27.77
N ARG A 8 -15.91 -24.33 -28.84
CA ARG A 8 -15.69 -23.78 -30.19
C ARG A 8 -15.95 -22.27 -30.25
N ASP A 9 -17.02 -21.81 -29.62
CA ASP A 9 -17.35 -20.39 -29.58
C ASP A 9 -16.33 -19.59 -28.76
N TYR A 10 -15.79 -20.18 -27.69
CA TYR A 10 -14.75 -19.56 -26.88
C TYR A 10 -13.40 -19.47 -27.62
N GLU A 11 -12.97 -20.55 -28.27
CA GLU A 11 -11.74 -20.60 -29.08
C GLU A 11 -11.81 -19.61 -30.27
N ALA A 12 -12.97 -19.49 -30.92
CA ALA A 12 -13.17 -18.52 -31.99
C ALA A 12 -13.08 -17.06 -31.51
N ARG A 13 -13.56 -16.76 -30.29
CA ARG A 13 -13.46 -15.41 -29.69
C ARG A 13 -12.03 -15.06 -29.29
N LEU A 14 -11.24 -16.03 -28.82
CA LEU A 14 -9.82 -15.84 -28.52
C LEU A 14 -9.01 -15.55 -29.80
N ALA A 15 -9.23 -16.34 -30.85
CA ALA A 15 -8.55 -16.13 -32.14
C ALA A 15 -8.88 -14.76 -32.79
N ALA A 16 -10.13 -14.29 -32.63
CA ALA A 16 -10.53 -12.97 -33.11
C ALA A 16 -9.88 -11.82 -32.29
N ALA A 17 -9.76 -11.98 -30.97
CA ALA A 17 -9.12 -10.98 -30.11
C ALA A 17 -7.60 -10.88 -30.34
N GLU A 18 -6.93 -11.99 -30.64
CA GLU A 18 -5.50 -12.02 -31.01
C GLU A 18 -5.23 -11.38 -32.39
N ALA A 19 -6.17 -11.51 -33.33
CA ALA A 19 -6.09 -10.86 -34.63
C ALA A 19 -6.22 -9.32 -34.54
N ASP A 20 -7.10 -8.81 -33.66
CA ASP A 20 -7.27 -7.38 -33.42
C ASP A 20 -6.06 -6.74 -32.73
N THR A 21 -5.43 -7.43 -31.77
CA THR A 21 -4.20 -6.94 -31.11
C THR A 21 -2.98 -6.91 -32.05
N ALA A 22 -2.92 -7.85 -33.01
CA ALA A 22 -1.90 -7.84 -34.06
C ALA A 22 -2.13 -6.73 -35.11
N ALA A 23 -3.37 -6.31 -35.33
CA ALA A 23 -3.71 -5.19 -36.22
C ALA A 23 -3.39 -3.83 -35.60
N ASP A 24 -3.63 -3.65 -34.30
CA ASP A 24 -3.32 -2.41 -33.57
C ASP A 24 -1.81 -2.15 -33.47
N SER A 25 -1.01 -3.22 -33.29
CA SER A 25 0.45 -3.13 -33.26
C SER A 25 1.06 -2.72 -34.63
N ARG A 26 0.37 -3.04 -35.74
CA ARG A 26 0.78 -2.63 -37.09
C ARG A 26 0.38 -1.18 -37.40
N LEU A 27 -0.71 -0.68 -36.83
CA LEU A 27 -1.15 0.71 -37.02
C LEU A 27 -0.32 1.72 -36.22
N PHE A 28 0.21 1.33 -35.05
CA PHE A 28 1.15 2.17 -34.31
C PHE A 28 2.50 2.36 -35.05
N SER A 29 2.90 1.35 -35.83
CA SER A 29 4.16 1.34 -36.58
C SER A 29 4.14 2.15 -37.88
N LEU A 30 2.97 2.54 -38.39
CA LEU A 30 2.82 3.24 -39.68
C LEU A 30 2.61 4.75 -39.57
N ARG A 31 2.53 5.32 -38.35
CA ARG A 31 2.21 6.74 -38.15
C ARG A 31 3.42 7.68 -37.99
N THR A 32 4.66 7.20 -38.16
CA THR A 32 5.90 7.99 -38.04
C THR A 32 6.69 8.17 -39.35
N ALA A 33 6.10 7.89 -40.51
CA ALA A 33 6.76 8.12 -41.80
C ALA A 33 6.32 9.44 -42.44
N LEU A 34 6.98 10.55 -42.06
CA LEU A 34 7.06 11.75 -42.91
C LEU A 34 8.08 11.49 -44.03
N PRO A 35 7.79 11.84 -45.30
CA PRO A 35 8.72 11.62 -46.40
C PRO A 35 9.86 12.64 -46.35
N GLY A 36 11.08 12.19 -46.06
CA GLY A 36 12.29 13.01 -46.18
C GLY A 36 13.36 12.89 -45.07
N ALA A 37 13.16 12.08 -44.04
CA ALA A 37 14.20 11.84 -43.04
C ALA A 37 15.19 10.74 -43.51
N PRO A 38 16.50 10.87 -43.23
CA PRO A 38 17.49 9.87 -43.63
C PRO A 38 17.15 8.52 -43.02
N VAL A 39 17.26 7.46 -43.83
CA VAL A 39 17.12 6.06 -43.40
C VAL A 39 18.17 5.79 -42.34
N VAL A 40 17.76 5.83 -41.08
CA VAL A 40 18.57 5.34 -39.97
C VAL A 40 18.41 3.83 -39.95
N ASP A 41 19.54 3.15 -40.01
CA ASP A 41 19.69 1.72 -40.15
C ASP A 41 18.78 0.94 -39.17
N ALA A 42 17.96 0.03 -39.72
CA ALA A 42 16.99 -0.78 -38.98
C ALA A 42 17.63 -1.96 -38.23
N THR A 43 18.82 -1.74 -37.65
CA THR A 43 19.55 -2.70 -36.81
C THR A 43 19.50 -2.35 -35.32
N THR A 44 18.78 -1.29 -34.93
CA THR A 44 18.69 -0.81 -33.53
C THR A 44 17.36 -1.15 -32.83
N GLN A 45 16.59 -2.13 -33.34
CA GLN A 45 15.36 -2.61 -32.71
C GLN A 45 15.53 -4.07 -32.28
N ALA A 46 16.16 -4.29 -31.12
CA ALA A 46 16.06 -5.49 -30.27
C ALA A 46 17.07 -5.51 -29.09
N ARG A 47 17.80 -4.43 -28.79
CA ARG A 47 18.58 -4.36 -27.56
C ARG A 47 17.76 -3.61 -26.53
N GLY A 48 17.50 -4.25 -25.39
CA GLY A 48 16.97 -3.57 -24.21
C GLY A 48 17.85 -2.38 -23.80
N PRO A 49 17.42 -1.56 -22.83
CA PRO A 49 18.18 -0.40 -22.38
C PRO A 49 19.62 -0.79 -22.03
N ASP A 50 20.58 0.03 -22.46
CA ASP A 50 21.99 -0.15 -22.09
C ASP A 50 22.14 0.13 -20.58
N LEU A 51 22.13 -0.94 -19.80
CA LEU A 51 22.15 -0.88 -18.33
C LEU A 51 23.39 -0.14 -17.81
N GLY A 52 24.53 -0.27 -18.49
CA GLY A 52 25.76 0.44 -18.12
C GLY A 52 25.65 1.94 -18.34
N ALA A 53 25.03 2.36 -19.45
CA ALA A 53 24.76 3.77 -19.71
C ALA A 53 23.79 4.35 -18.67
N GLN A 54 22.72 3.62 -18.31
CA GLN A 54 21.76 4.09 -17.31
C GLN A 54 22.37 4.19 -15.90
N LEU A 55 23.19 3.23 -15.49
CA LEU A 55 23.96 3.34 -14.24
C LEU A 55 24.87 4.56 -14.23
N THR A 56 25.49 4.87 -15.37
CA THR A 56 26.35 6.06 -15.51
C THR A 56 25.56 7.35 -15.35
N ILE A 57 24.37 7.44 -15.97
CA ILE A 57 23.48 8.61 -15.82
C ILE A 57 23.02 8.76 -14.36
N LEU A 58 22.58 7.67 -13.73
CA LEU A 58 22.07 7.68 -12.36
C LEU A 58 23.11 8.19 -11.35
N ARG A 59 24.38 7.82 -11.53
CA ARG A 59 25.51 8.25 -10.69
C ARG A 59 25.95 9.69 -10.91
N ASN A 60 25.67 10.26 -12.07
CA ASN A 60 26.17 11.59 -12.41
C ASN A 60 25.43 12.65 -11.59
N ALA A 61 26.05 13.16 -10.52
CA ALA A 61 25.48 14.18 -9.65
C ALA A 61 25.18 15.50 -10.39
N GLU A 62 25.90 15.79 -11.48
CA GLU A 62 25.71 16.98 -12.32
C GLU A 62 24.58 16.80 -13.35
N ALA A 63 24.08 15.57 -13.55
CA ALA A 63 22.97 15.34 -14.45
C ALA A 63 21.66 15.88 -13.86
N PRO A 64 20.73 16.41 -14.68
CA PRO A 64 19.43 16.86 -14.20
C PRO A 64 18.69 15.75 -13.42
N ALA A 65 18.04 16.12 -12.30
CA ALA A 65 17.33 15.16 -11.45
C ALA A 65 16.32 14.30 -12.24
N ALA A 66 15.61 14.90 -13.21
CA ALA A 66 14.68 14.18 -14.08
C ALA A 66 15.38 13.12 -14.95
N ALA A 67 16.58 13.40 -15.46
CA ALA A 67 17.34 12.43 -16.25
C ALA A 67 17.82 11.25 -15.37
N ARG A 68 18.23 11.55 -14.14
CA ARG A 68 18.62 10.52 -13.15
C ARG A 68 17.43 9.67 -12.72
N MET A 69 16.25 10.27 -12.55
CA MET A 69 15.02 9.54 -12.23
C MET A 69 14.62 8.61 -13.36
N ASN A 70 14.59 9.09 -14.61
CA ASN A 70 14.30 8.24 -15.77
C ASN A 70 15.26 7.06 -15.87
N ALA A 71 16.55 7.27 -15.60
CA ALA A 71 17.55 6.21 -15.56
C ALA A 71 17.26 5.17 -14.46
N LEU A 72 16.84 5.62 -13.27
CA LEU A 72 16.42 4.74 -12.19
C LEU A 72 15.19 3.91 -12.57
N ASP A 73 14.18 4.52 -13.18
CA ASP A 73 12.96 3.84 -13.63
C ASP A 73 13.28 2.76 -14.68
N GLU A 74 14.12 3.08 -15.67
CA GLU A 74 14.57 2.11 -16.67
C GLU A 74 15.33 0.93 -16.05
N LEU A 75 16.19 1.19 -15.07
CA LEU A 75 16.91 0.14 -14.33
C LEU A 75 15.96 -0.73 -13.49
N GLN A 76 14.96 -0.13 -12.85
CA GLN A 76 13.94 -0.85 -12.09
C GLN A 76 13.06 -1.73 -12.99
N ILE A 77 12.71 -1.27 -14.19
CA ILE A 77 11.98 -2.07 -15.18
C ILE A 77 12.86 -3.23 -15.67
N ALA A 78 14.13 -2.94 -15.98
CA ALA A 78 15.09 -3.94 -16.45
C ALA A 78 15.30 -5.08 -15.44
N ARG A 79 15.25 -4.79 -14.13
CA ARG A 79 15.41 -5.81 -13.07
C ARG A 79 14.45 -7.01 -13.21
N PHE A 80 13.29 -6.79 -13.83
CA PHE A 80 12.26 -7.81 -14.01
C PHE A 80 12.25 -8.42 -15.42
N SER A 81 12.87 -7.74 -16.40
CA SER A 81 12.57 -7.98 -17.81
C SER A 81 13.80 -8.30 -18.66
N SER A 82 15.02 -8.07 -18.16
CA SER A 82 16.23 -8.29 -18.95
C SER A 82 17.02 -9.54 -18.56
N GLU A 83 17.27 -10.39 -19.57
CA GLU A 83 18.36 -11.35 -19.50
C GLU A 83 19.67 -10.58 -19.29
N GLY A 84 20.39 -10.88 -18.19
CA GLY A 84 21.68 -10.27 -17.89
C GLY A 84 21.67 -9.14 -16.85
N PHE A 85 20.52 -8.76 -16.27
CA PHE A 85 20.49 -7.81 -15.16
C PHE A 85 21.34 -8.28 -13.97
N ASP A 86 21.39 -9.59 -13.73
CA ASP A 86 22.17 -10.18 -12.62
C ASP A 86 23.66 -9.80 -12.66
N ALA A 87 24.23 -9.61 -13.85
CA ALA A 87 25.61 -9.15 -14.00
C ALA A 87 25.81 -7.71 -13.48
N HIS A 88 24.75 -6.90 -13.47
CA HIS A 88 24.73 -5.51 -13.01
C HIS A 88 24.09 -5.32 -11.63
N ARG A 89 23.48 -6.35 -11.04
CA ARG A 89 22.72 -6.25 -9.78
C ARG A 89 23.54 -5.67 -8.64
N ALA A 90 24.76 -6.15 -8.42
CA ALA A 90 25.63 -5.65 -7.36
C ALA A 90 25.99 -4.17 -7.58
N GLU A 91 26.27 -3.81 -8.83
CA GLU A 91 26.61 -2.45 -9.23
C GLU A 91 25.41 -1.48 -9.07
N PHE A 92 24.21 -1.95 -9.40
CA PHE A 92 22.96 -1.24 -9.20
C PHE A 92 22.69 -0.97 -7.73
N LEU A 93 22.72 -2.00 -6.87
CA LEU A 93 22.51 -1.84 -5.43
C LEU A 93 23.52 -0.88 -4.81
N GLN A 94 24.79 -0.98 -5.20
CA GLN A 94 25.81 -0.04 -4.74
C GLN A 94 25.50 1.40 -5.17
N THR A 95 25.05 1.59 -6.40
CA THR A 95 24.64 2.91 -6.91
C THR A 95 23.46 3.47 -6.11
N LEU A 96 22.46 2.64 -5.77
CA LEU A 96 21.35 3.06 -4.92
C LEU A 96 21.83 3.50 -3.53
N ARG A 97 22.78 2.77 -2.92
CA ARG A 97 23.36 3.15 -1.62
C ARG A 97 24.09 4.50 -1.69
N ASP A 98 24.74 4.77 -2.83
CA ASP A 98 25.49 6.00 -3.05
C ASP A 98 24.59 7.21 -3.27
N ILE A 99 23.41 7.04 -3.86
CA ILE A 99 22.41 8.12 -4.01
C ILE A 99 21.45 8.20 -2.81
N ALA A 100 21.42 7.21 -1.92
CA ALA A 100 20.68 7.25 -0.65
C ALA A 100 21.42 8.08 0.42
N ARG A 101 21.61 9.37 0.14
CA ARG A 101 22.36 10.34 0.96
C ARG A 101 21.69 11.74 1.01
N PRO A 102 21.87 12.54 2.07
CA PRO A 102 21.15 13.80 2.27
C PRO A 102 21.22 14.80 1.09
N GLU A 103 22.36 14.86 0.40
CA GLU A 103 22.64 15.76 -0.72
C GLU A 103 21.91 15.38 -2.03
N THR A 104 21.39 14.17 -2.13
CA THR A 104 20.67 13.72 -3.32
C THR A 104 19.26 14.32 -3.35
N PRO A 105 18.71 14.71 -4.52
CA PRO A 105 17.33 15.17 -4.64
C PRO A 105 16.33 14.23 -3.93
N ALA A 106 15.38 14.81 -3.19
CA ALA A 106 14.51 14.07 -2.28
C ALA A 106 13.81 12.88 -2.94
N GLU A 107 13.20 13.10 -4.11
CA GLU A 107 12.50 12.04 -4.87
C GLU A 107 13.43 10.87 -5.22
N LEU A 108 14.65 11.17 -5.68
CA LEU A 108 15.61 10.14 -6.08
C LEU A 108 16.13 9.36 -4.86
N ARG A 109 16.38 10.07 -3.76
CA ARG A 109 16.78 9.47 -2.48
C ARG A 109 15.70 8.56 -1.92
N GLU A 110 14.45 8.99 -1.95
CA GLU A 110 13.30 8.20 -1.52
C GLU A 110 13.11 6.94 -2.36
N SER A 111 13.18 7.06 -3.70
CA SER A 111 13.06 5.90 -4.60
C SER A 111 14.20 4.89 -4.40
N ALA A 112 15.43 5.39 -4.18
CA ALA A 112 16.57 4.54 -3.86
C ALA A 112 16.39 3.79 -2.53
N LEU A 113 15.98 4.48 -1.46
CA LEU A 113 15.70 3.87 -0.16
C LEU A 113 14.57 2.84 -0.25
N ALA A 114 13.48 3.16 -0.96
CA ALA A 114 12.37 2.24 -1.19
C ALA A 114 12.83 0.95 -1.91
N THR A 115 13.67 1.10 -2.94
CA THR A 115 14.22 -0.04 -3.68
C THR A 115 15.15 -0.87 -2.81
N LEU A 116 16.04 -0.23 -2.05
CA LEU A 116 16.97 -0.91 -1.15
C LEU A 116 16.25 -1.66 -0.03
N SER A 117 15.22 -1.07 0.57
CA SER A 117 14.41 -1.75 1.58
C SER A 117 13.65 -2.95 1.02
N ALA A 118 13.08 -2.84 -0.18
CA ALA A 118 12.44 -3.99 -0.85
C ALA A 118 13.42 -5.12 -1.19
N GLU A 119 14.72 -4.82 -1.28
CA GLU A 119 15.80 -5.80 -1.48
C GLU A 119 16.47 -6.23 -0.17
N ASN A 120 15.87 -5.90 0.98
CA ASN A 120 16.35 -6.22 2.33
C ASN A 120 17.77 -5.69 2.63
N ASP A 121 18.11 -4.50 2.12
CA ASP A 121 19.41 -3.89 2.34
C ASP A 121 19.55 -3.36 3.78
N ALA A 122 20.44 -3.99 4.55
CA ALA A 122 20.68 -3.65 5.95
C ALA A 122 21.17 -2.21 6.17
N SER A 123 21.93 -1.63 5.22
CA SER A 123 22.44 -0.26 5.36
C SER A 123 21.33 0.77 5.16
N ALA A 124 20.42 0.54 4.21
CA ALA A 124 19.23 1.38 4.05
C ALA A 124 18.32 1.29 5.27
N GLU A 125 18.10 0.08 5.79
CA GLU A 125 17.31 -0.14 7.01
C GLU A 125 17.89 0.62 8.21
N GLU A 126 19.20 0.49 8.46
CA GLU A 126 19.88 1.19 9.55
C GLU A 126 19.72 2.71 9.44
N LYS A 127 19.88 3.28 8.23
CA LYS A 127 19.71 4.72 7.99
C LYS A 127 18.27 5.19 8.25
N LEU A 128 17.29 4.43 7.79
CA LEU A 128 15.86 4.75 8.00
C LEU A 128 15.49 4.68 9.48
N ARG A 129 15.96 3.65 10.18
CA ARG A 129 15.78 3.51 11.64
C ARG A 129 16.42 4.68 12.39
N ALA A 130 17.66 5.04 12.06
CA ALA A 130 18.33 6.19 12.67
C ALA A 130 17.54 7.48 12.47
N GLY A 131 17.00 7.70 11.27
CA GLY A 131 16.17 8.85 10.94
C GLY A 131 14.81 8.91 11.66
N LEU A 132 14.31 7.79 12.19
CA LEU A 132 13.08 7.78 13.01
C LEU A 132 13.30 8.32 14.42
N PHE A 133 14.54 8.28 14.92
CA PHE A 133 14.89 8.69 16.29
C PHE A 133 15.74 9.95 16.37
N ASP A 134 16.40 10.34 15.27
CA ASP A 134 17.18 11.58 15.18
C ASP A 134 16.87 12.29 13.85
N ASP A 135 16.15 13.41 13.95
CA ASP A 135 15.80 14.27 12.82
C ASP A 135 17.03 14.75 12.03
N LYS A 136 18.22 14.82 12.66
CA LYS A 136 19.46 15.21 11.97
C LYS A 136 20.01 14.11 11.07
N LEU A 137 19.61 12.86 11.33
CA LEU A 137 19.96 11.68 10.53
C LEU A 137 18.86 11.32 9.53
N ALA A 138 17.69 11.97 9.61
CA ALA A 138 16.55 11.68 8.78
C ALA A 138 16.83 11.94 7.29
N LEU A 139 16.72 10.88 6.48
CA LEU A 139 16.78 10.98 5.02
C LEU A 139 15.40 11.23 4.39
N VAL A 140 14.34 10.87 5.10
CA VAL A 140 12.93 10.99 4.68
C VAL A 140 12.09 11.32 5.91
N SER A 141 10.83 11.74 5.73
CA SER A 141 9.93 11.99 6.87
C SER A 141 9.67 10.70 7.66
N PRO A 142 9.31 10.78 8.96
CA PRO A 142 9.00 9.58 9.76
C PRO A 142 7.90 8.70 9.16
N LEU A 143 6.83 9.33 8.64
CA LEU A 143 5.79 8.65 7.87
C LEU A 143 6.39 7.83 6.71
N ARG A 144 7.27 8.46 5.93
CA ARG A 144 7.86 7.81 4.75
C ARG A 144 8.83 6.71 5.15
N ALA A 145 9.60 6.91 6.22
CA ALA A 145 10.49 5.88 6.77
C ALA A 145 9.71 4.63 7.19
N LEU A 146 8.59 4.79 7.92
CA LEU A 146 7.73 3.66 8.30
C LEU A 146 7.17 2.93 7.06
N GLN A 147 6.70 3.67 6.06
CA GLN A 147 6.20 3.08 4.82
C GLN A 147 7.28 2.29 4.05
N ILE A 148 8.48 2.84 3.96
CA ILE A 148 9.60 2.21 3.26
C ILE A 148 10.10 0.98 4.01
N LEU A 149 10.24 1.05 5.34
CA LEU A 149 10.62 -0.09 6.17
C LEU A 149 9.61 -1.23 6.07
N SER A 150 8.32 -0.90 5.94
CA SER A 150 7.24 -1.88 5.77
C SER A 150 7.25 -2.60 4.42
N LEU A 151 8.14 -2.23 3.47
CA LEU A 151 8.36 -3.00 2.25
C LEU A 151 9.18 -4.27 2.49
N ASN A 152 9.87 -4.35 3.63
CA ASN A 152 10.62 -5.53 4.06
C ASN A 152 9.83 -6.27 5.15
N ASP A 153 9.26 -7.43 4.79
CA ASP A 153 8.51 -8.28 5.73
C ASP A 153 9.35 -8.79 6.91
N HIS A 154 10.68 -8.72 6.82
CA HIS A 154 11.62 -9.15 7.86
C HIS A 154 12.16 -8.00 8.73
N ALA A 155 11.82 -6.74 8.45
CA ALA A 155 12.40 -5.59 9.14
C ALA A 155 11.89 -5.35 10.58
N ASP A 156 11.14 -6.27 11.20
CA ASP A 156 10.58 -6.15 12.56
C ASP A 156 10.17 -4.69 12.91
N VAL A 157 9.28 -4.14 12.09
CA VAL A 157 8.95 -2.70 12.08
C VAL A 157 7.95 -2.34 13.18
N ALA A 158 7.18 -3.31 13.69
CA ALA A 158 6.11 -3.06 14.65
C ALA A 158 6.60 -2.40 15.95
N PRO A 159 7.70 -2.85 16.61
CA PRO A 159 8.23 -2.14 17.78
C PRO A 159 8.62 -0.69 17.49
N LEU A 160 9.15 -0.40 16.30
CA LEU A 160 9.47 0.98 15.90
C LEU A 160 8.21 1.81 15.69
N ALA A 161 7.22 1.24 15.00
CA ALA A 161 5.94 1.90 14.76
C ALA A 161 5.23 2.24 16.08
N GLU A 162 5.30 1.37 17.09
CA GLU A 162 4.74 1.67 18.41
C GLU A 162 5.43 2.88 19.06
N ILE A 163 6.76 2.93 19.04
CA ILE A 163 7.51 4.08 19.59
C ILE A 163 7.12 5.36 18.84
N VAL A 164 7.15 5.33 17.50
CA VAL A 164 6.79 6.48 16.66
C VAL A 164 5.35 6.93 16.92
N PHE A 165 4.40 6.01 17.07
CA PHE A 165 3.00 6.34 17.37
C PHE A 165 2.84 7.09 18.70
N ARG A 166 3.61 6.69 19.72
CA ARG A 166 3.57 7.28 21.06
C ARG A 166 4.27 8.64 21.12
N ASP A 167 5.35 8.82 20.37
CA ASP A 167 6.21 10.00 20.48
C ASP A 167 5.82 11.16 19.55
N THR A 168 5.10 10.88 18.45
CA THR A 168 4.71 11.92 17.49
C THR A 168 3.36 12.55 17.83
N ASP A 169 3.19 13.84 17.53
CA ASP A 169 1.88 14.51 17.50
C ASP A 169 1.32 14.63 16.07
N ASP A 170 2.11 14.31 15.05
CA ASP A 170 1.68 14.39 13.66
C ASP A 170 0.67 13.27 13.34
N LEU A 171 -0.55 13.67 13.00
CA LEU A 171 -1.65 12.74 12.73
C LEU A 171 -1.31 11.79 11.58
N SER A 172 -0.67 12.28 10.52
CA SER A 172 -0.36 11.44 9.36
C SER A 172 0.66 10.34 9.69
N THR A 173 1.64 10.66 10.54
CA THR A 173 2.64 9.73 11.05
C THR A 173 1.99 8.72 12.00
N LYS A 174 1.08 9.14 12.89
CA LYS A 174 0.29 8.21 13.72
C LYS A 174 -0.51 7.21 12.88
N GLU A 175 -1.17 7.69 11.83
CA GLU A 175 -1.91 6.79 10.93
C GLU A 175 -1.00 5.81 10.21
N ALA A 176 0.20 6.23 9.78
CA ALA A 176 1.18 5.35 9.17
C ALA A 176 1.64 4.27 10.16
N ALA A 177 1.97 4.65 11.40
CA ALA A 177 2.34 3.73 12.45
C ALA A 177 1.21 2.72 12.75
N LEU A 178 -0.04 3.17 12.89
CA LEU A 178 -1.17 2.26 13.12
C LEU A 178 -1.38 1.26 11.98
N ARG A 179 -1.14 1.63 10.71
CA ARG A 179 -1.21 0.68 9.59
C ARG A 179 -0.17 -0.43 9.73
N VAL A 180 1.04 -0.11 10.19
CA VAL A 180 2.07 -1.12 10.50
C VAL A 180 1.62 -1.99 11.68
N LEU A 181 1.16 -1.38 12.77
CA LEU A 181 0.73 -2.09 13.97
C LEU A 181 -0.49 -2.99 13.70
N SER A 182 -1.31 -2.67 12.70
CA SER A 182 -2.46 -3.47 12.27
C SER A 182 -2.07 -4.81 11.61
N THR A 183 -0.79 -5.06 11.36
CA THR A 183 -0.29 -6.36 10.87
C THR A 183 0.45 -7.16 11.94
N ASP A 184 0.64 -6.59 13.15
CA ASP A 184 1.31 -7.24 14.28
C ASP A 184 0.30 -7.68 15.35
N PRO A 185 0.12 -9.01 15.56
CA PRO A 185 -0.80 -9.53 16.58
C PRO A 185 -0.52 -9.04 18.01
N LYS A 186 0.72 -8.64 18.33
CA LYS A 186 1.05 -8.13 19.68
C LYS A 186 0.47 -6.74 19.93
N SER A 187 0.13 -6.01 18.87
CA SER A 187 -0.39 -4.64 18.92
C SER A 187 -1.90 -4.55 19.20
N GLN A 188 -2.60 -5.68 19.36
CA GLN A 188 -4.06 -5.72 19.59
C GLN A 188 -4.53 -4.90 20.80
N ASP A 189 -3.73 -4.82 21.88
CA ASP A 189 -4.06 -4.05 23.08
C ASP A 189 -4.07 -2.55 22.76
N LEU A 190 -3.01 -2.06 22.12
CA LEU A 190 -2.89 -0.68 21.69
C LEU A 190 -4.02 -0.29 20.71
N LEU A 191 -4.35 -1.15 19.75
CA LEU A 191 -5.45 -0.89 18.81
C LEU A 191 -6.80 -0.79 19.53
N GLN A 192 -7.05 -1.63 20.53
CA GLN A 192 -8.25 -1.49 21.36
C GLN A 192 -8.24 -0.16 22.14
N ASP A 193 -7.12 0.19 22.75
CA ASP A 193 -7.00 1.42 23.54
C ASP A 193 -7.29 2.65 22.66
N VAL A 194 -6.67 2.73 21.48
CA VAL A 194 -6.91 3.82 20.53
C VAL A 194 -8.36 3.83 20.04
N LEU A 195 -8.95 2.68 19.75
CA LEU A 195 -10.34 2.58 19.32
C LEU A 195 -11.33 3.09 20.39
N THR A 196 -11.07 2.80 21.65
CA THR A 196 -11.98 3.13 22.77
C THR A 196 -11.75 4.51 23.37
N ASP A 197 -10.60 5.13 23.12
CA ASP A 197 -10.29 6.48 23.55
C ASP A 197 -11.02 7.53 22.68
N LYS A 198 -11.98 8.25 23.31
CA LYS A 198 -12.82 9.26 22.65
C LYS A 198 -12.08 10.56 22.34
N ASP A 199 -10.93 10.78 22.96
CA ASP A 199 -10.08 11.95 22.71
C ASP A 199 -9.16 11.74 21.49
N GLN A 200 -9.06 10.50 20.98
CA GLN A 200 -8.32 10.23 19.75
C GLN A 200 -9.04 10.77 18.52
N ALA A 201 -8.24 11.14 17.51
CA ALA A 201 -8.75 11.50 16.21
C ALA A 201 -9.59 10.36 15.61
N ARG A 202 -10.74 10.70 15.02
CA ARG A 202 -11.68 9.72 14.44
C ARG A 202 -11.03 8.79 13.42
N SER A 203 -10.05 9.29 12.65
CA SER A 203 -9.32 8.45 11.68
C SER A 203 -8.46 7.39 12.34
N LEU A 204 -7.81 7.70 13.47
CA LEU A 204 -7.04 6.73 14.26
C LEU A 204 -7.95 5.66 14.87
N ARG A 205 -9.12 6.06 15.38
CA ARG A 205 -10.13 5.13 15.89
C ARG A 205 -10.63 4.18 14.79
N ALA A 206 -10.93 4.71 13.60
CA ALA A 206 -11.38 3.91 12.45
C ALA A 206 -10.31 2.93 11.93
N LEU A 207 -9.05 3.36 11.85
CA LEU A 207 -7.93 2.49 11.52
C LEU A 207 -7.76 1.39 12.56
N SER A 208 -7.87 1.73 13.85
CA SER A 208 -7.73 0.78 14.94
C SER A 208 -8.86 -0.25 14.98
N ALA A 209 -10.10 0.16 14.68
CA ALA A 209 -11.21 -0.77 14.46
C ALA A 209 -10.91 -1.78 13.34
N THR A 210 -10.41 -1.27 12.20
CA THR A 210 -10.07 -2.12 11.05
C THR A 210 -8.95 -3.09 11.41
N GLY A 211 -7.87 -2.58 12.00
CA GLY A 211 -6.71 -3.38 12.42
C GLY A 211 -7.09 -4.44 13.44
N LEU A 212 -7.82 -4.07 14.50
CA LEU A 212 -8.26 -5.02 15.52
C LEU A 212 -9.19 -6.08 14.93
N ASN A 213 -10.10 -5.70 14.02
CA ASN A 213 -10.99 -6.65 13.36
C ASN A 213 -10.23 -7.64 12.46
N VAL A 214 -9.13 -7.20 11.82
CA VAL A 214 -8.28 -8.08 11.01
C VAL A 214 -7.46 -9.03 11.90
N LEU A 215 -6.84 -8.50 12.95
CA LEU A 215 -5.94 -9.27 13.82
C LEU A 215 -6.69 -10.21 14.77
N ASN A 216 -7.80 -9.73 15.34
CA ASN A 216 -8.57 -10.45 16.35
C ASN A 216 -10.07 -10.10 16.24
N PRO A 217 -10.80 -10.71 15.30
CA PRO A 217 -12.23 -10.47 15.10
C PRO A 217 -13.07 -10.65 16.38
N ALA A 218 -12.76 -11.65 17.20
CA ALA A 218 -13.51 -11.92 18.44
C ALA A 218 -13.37 -10.76 19.44
N ARG A 219 -12.14 -10.28 19.64
CA ARG A 219 -11.89 -9.13 20.51
C ARG A 219 -12.48 -7.84 19.96
N PHE A 220 -12.38 -7.64 18.65
CA PHE A 220 -13.08 -6.54 17.99
C PHE A 220 -14.59 -6.60 18.26
N ALA A 221 -15.20 -7.78 18.16
CA ALA A 221 -16.63 -7.96 18.38
C ALA A 221 -17.08 -7.57 19.79
N ASP A 222 -16.30 -7.93 20.80
CA ASP A 222 -16.55 -7.54 22.19
C ASP A 222 -16.52 -6.00 22.36
N VAL A 223 -15.49 -5.35 21.81
CA VAL A 223 -15.33 -3.89 21.87
C VAL A 223 -16.42 -3.18 21.07
N ALA A 224 -16.72 -3.67 19.86
CA ALA A 224 -17.71 -3.11 18.97
C ALA A 224 -19.12 -3.16 19.58
N LYS A 225 -19.47 -4.23 20.31
CA LYS A 225 -20.74 -4.32 21.05
C LYS A 225 -20.90 -3.13 22.02
N THR A 226 -19.85 -2.81 22.78
CA THR A 226 -19.87 -1.67 23.70
C THR A 226 -19.92 -0.33 22.96
N LEU A 227 -19.15 -0.16 21.89
CA LEU A 227 -19.15 1.09 21.11
C LEU A 227 -20.52 1.38 20.49
N VAL A 228 -21.14 0.40 19.84
CA VAL A 228 -22.42 0.59 19.14
C VAL A 228 -23.52 1.06 20.08
N THR A 229 -23.47 0.61 21.33
CA THR A 229 -24.49 0.89 22.36
C THR A 229 -24.17 2.13 23.19
N ASP A 230 -22.96 2.68 23.07
CA ASP A 230 -22.55 3.92 23.73
C ASP A 230 -23.16 5.15 23.05
N THR A 231 -24.22 5.71 23.65
CA THR A 231 -24.93 6.88 23.14
C THR A 231 -24.13 8.18 23.21
N SER A 232 -23.02 8.20 23.95
CA SER A 232 -22.15 9.37 24.07
C SER A 232 -21.01 9.38 23.04
N ASP A 233 -20.87 8.31 22.24
CA ASP A 233 -19.87 8.23 21.18
C ASP A 233 -20.38 8.81 19.85
N PHE A 234 -19.47 9.05 18.91
CA PHE A 234 -19.78 9.58 17.59
C PHE A 234 -20.57 8.57 16.75
N GLU A 235 -21.63 9.04 16.10
CA GLU A 235 -22.50 8.19 15.26
C GLU A 235 -21.73 7.46 14.15
N ASP A 236 -20.74 8.11 13.54
CA ASP A 236 -19.92 7.54 12.47
C ASP A 236 -19.10 6.34 12.97
N ILE A 237 -18.43 6.46 14.12
CA ILE A 237 -17.68 5.36 14.75
C ILE A 237 -18.60 4.19 15.11
N ARG A 238 -19.75 4.48 15.71
CA ARG A 238 -20.76 3.47 16.06
C ARG A 238 -21.28 2.74 14.83
N ALA A 239 -21.60 3.48 13.77
CA ALA A 239 -22.09 2.92 12.50
C ALA A 239 -21.02 2.06 11.81
N SER A 240 -19.76 2.50 11.81
CA SER A 240 -18.64 1.72 11.27
C SER A 240 -18.41 0.43 12.03
N ALA A 241 -18.45 0.46 13.38
CA ALA A 241 -18.32 -0.73 14.21
C ALA A 241 -19.43 -1.74 13.93
N LEU A 242 -20.69 -1.29 13.88
CA LEU A 242 -21.84 -2.13 13.55
C LEU A 242 -21.77 -2.70 12.12
N GLY A 243 -21.33 -1.88 11.17
CA GLY A 243 -21.11 -2.30 9.79
C GLY A 243 -20.04 -3.39 9.67
N ALA A 244 -18.96 -3.29 10.43
CA ALA A 244 -17.92 -4.32 10.48
C ALA A 244 -18.45 -5.63 11.11
N LEU A 245 -19.18 -5.55 12.23
CA LEU A 245 -19.84 -6.70 12.86
C LEU A 245 -20.77 -7.46 11.90
N ALA A 246 -21.53 -6.72 11.08
CA ALA A 246 -22.43 -7.32 10.08
C ALA A 246 -21.66 -8.10 9.00
N ASN A 247 -20.39 -7.77 8.76
CA ASN A 247 -19.54 -8.39 7.74
C ASN A 247 -18.73 -9.59 8.25
N THR A 248 -18.38 -9.64 9.54
CA THR A 248 -17.51 -10.67 10.09
C THR A 248 -18.22 -11.91 10.66
N ALA A 249 -19.55 -12.00 10.50
CA ALA A 249 -20.35 -13.17 10.87
C ALA A 249 -20.09 -13.69 12.30
N HIS A 250 -20.09 -12.78 13.28
CA HIS A 250 -20.01 -13.15 14.70
C HIS A 250 -21.34 -13.69 15.21
N GLU A 251 -21.57 -14.99 14.97
CA GLU A 251 -22.78 -15.69 15.37
C GLU A 251 -23.17 -15.52 16.86
N PRO A 252 -22.23 -15.54 17.82
CA PRO A 252 -22.58 -15.34 19.24
C PRO A 252 -23.28 -14.00 19.52
N LEU A 253 -22.97 -12.94 18.77
CA LEU A 253 -23.62 -11.64 18.93
C LEU A 253 -25.05 -11.63 18.35
N ARG A 254 -25.33 -12.45 17.33
CA ARG A 254 -26.68 -12.57 16.77
C ARG A 254 -27.60 -13.37 17.68
N GLU A 255 -27.05 -14.29 18.46
CA GLU A 255 -27.80 -15.05 19.46
C GLU A 255 -28.07 -14.26 20.75
N ASP A 256 -27.33 -13.17 20.98
CA ASP A 256 -27.54 -12.27 22.10
C ASP A 256 -28.79 -11.39 21.89
N LYS A 257 -29.91 -11.85 22.45
CA LYS A 257 -31.21 -11.16 22.38
C LYS A 257 -31.14 -9.72 22.86
N SER A 258 -30.37 -9.44 23.91
CA SER A 258 -30.29 -8.09 24.48
C SER A 258 -29.66 -7.11 23.50
N PHE A 259 -28.56 -7.53 22.89
CA PHE A 259 -27.87 -6.75 21.87
C PHE A 259 -28.75 -6.57 20.63
N VAL A 260 -29.38 -7.65 20.14
CA VAL A 260 -30.26 -7.57 18.97
C VAL A 260 -31.45 -6.62 19.19
N ASP A 261 -32.03 -6.60 20.39
CA ASP A 261 -33.12 -5.67 20.74
C ASP A 261 -32.66 -4.21 20.78
N GLU A 262 -31.43 -3.95 21.24
CA GLU A 262 -30.80 -2.62 21.15
C GLU A 262 -30.58 -2.22 19.68
N ILE A 263 -30.08 -3.12 18.83
CA ILE A 263 -29.89 -2.85 17.40
C ILE A 263 -31.22 -2.56 16.70
N ARG A 264 -32.30 -3.30 17.02
CA ARG A 264 -33.66 -2.99 16.51
C ARG A 264 -34.11 -1.60 16.91
N THR A 265 -33.84 -1.20 18.14
CA THR A 265 -34.17 0.15 18.63
C THR A 265 -33.41 1.22 17.82
N LEU A 266 -32.12 1.01 17.57
CA LEU A 266 -31.31 1.90 16.72
C LEU A 266 -31.82 1.95 15.27
N GLY A 267 -32.22 0.80 14.72
CA GLY A 267 -32.83 0.70 13.38
C GLY A 267 -34.18 1.39 13.23
N ALA A 268 -34.83 1.77 14.33
CA ALA A 268 -36.07 2.56 14.33
C ALA A 268 -35.83 4.07 14.47
N GLN A 269 -34.61 4.50 14.81
CA GLN A 269 -34.25 5.90 14.98
C GLN A 269 -33.84 6.54 13.65
N ASN A 270 -34.75 7.30 13.04
CA ASN A 270 -34.53 7.95 11.73
C ASN A 270 -33.52 9.11 11.77
N GLU A 271 -33.23 9.66 12.95
CA GLU A 271 -32.32 10.80 13.13
C GLU A 271 -30.83 10.39 13.03
N LEU A 272 -30.52 9.09 13.12
CA LEU A 272 -29.17 8.53 13.07
C LEU A 272 -28.94 7.79 11.74
N GLY A 273 -28.91 8.53 10.63
CA GLY A 273 -28.98 7.96 9.28
C GLY A 273 -27.94 6.87 8.98
N ASN A 274 -26.69 7.05 9.40
CA ASN A 274 -25.63 6.08 9.14
C ASN A 274 -25.76 4.84 10.04
N LEU A 275 -26.07 5.08 11.32
CA LEU A 275 -26.23 4.01 12.30
C LEU A 275 -27.48 3.18 12.02
N ASN A 276 -28.57 3.81 11.59
CA ASN A 276 -29.80 3.17 11.15
C ASN A 276 -29.54 2.22 9.96
N ALA A 277 -28.82 2.71 8.95
CA ALA A 277 -28.46 1.89 7.79
C ALA A 277 -27.56 0.70 8.17
N ALA A 278 -26.63 0.89 9.11
CA ALA A 278 -25.79 -0.19 9.62
C ALA A 278 -26.61 -1.22 10.43
N ALA A 279 -27.53 -0.78 11.28
CA ALA A 279 -28.42 -1.63 12.06
C ALA A 279 -29.32 -2.49 11.17
N ASN A 280 -29.93 -1.90 10.14
CA ASN A 280 -30.75 -2.63 9.19
C ASN A 280 -29.94 -3.70 8.43
N ARG A 281 -28.68 -3.40 8.04
CA ARG A 281 -27.79 -4.40 7.42
C ARG A 281 -27.42 -5.53 8.37
N PHE A 282 -27.17 -5.22 9.64
CA PHE A 282 -26.87 -6.23 10.66
C PHE A 282 -28.05 -7.19 10.86
N LEU A 283 -29.28 -6.67 10.91
CA LEU A 283 -30.50 -7.46 11.13
C LEU A 283 -30.96 -8.29 9.92
N GLN A 284 -30.52 -7.93 8.70
CA GLN A 284 -30.90 -8.63 7.46
C GLN A 284 -30.03 -9.85 7.15
N ARG A 285 -28.90 -10.03 7.83
CA ARG A 285 -27.94 -11.12 7.62
C ARG A 285 -27.98 -12.10 8.77
#